data_AF-H1YYN2-F1
#
_entry.id   AF-H1YYN2-F1
#
_cell.length_a   1.000
_cell.length_b   1.000
_cell.length_c   1.000
_cell.angle_alpha   90.00
_cell.angle_beta   90.00
_cell.angle_gamma   90.00
#
_symmetry.space_group_name_H-M   'P 1'
#
loop_
_entity.id
_entity.type
_entity.pdbx_description
1 polymer ?
#
loop_
_entity_poly.entity_id
_entity_poly.type
_entity_poly.pdbx_seq_one_letter_code
_entity_poly.pdbx_strand_id
1 'polypeptide(L)'
;MTTKAVNLSKEAYDRLNKLKLNEEESFSSVILRTTPRFKSSDEAIETYEKKRKESQPELSLQNCRDEAIETYEKKRKGNCISDEEAERILGPRGK
;
A
#
# COMPACT_ATOMS: atom_id res chain seq x y z
N MET A 1 -6.46 40.98 -18.47
CA MET A 1 -6.29 39.74 -17.69
C MET A 1 -4.89 39.73 -17.11
N THR A 2 -4.75 39.64 -15.79
CA THR A 2 -3.45 39.51 -15.12
C THR A 2 -2.97 38.06 -15.25
N THR A 3 -1.86 37.85 -15.95
CA THR A 3 -1.21 36.54 -16.05
C THR A 3 -0.28 36.34 -14.87
N LYS A 4 -0.48 35.25 -14.12
CA LYS A 4 0.47 34.81 -13.09
C LYS A 4 1.30 33.67 -13.66
N ALA A 5 2.61 33.86 -13.70
CA ALA A 5 3.53 32.79 -14.04
C ALA A 5 3.71 31.86 -12.82
N VAL A 6 3.65 30.55 -13.04
CA VAL A 6 3.85 29.54 -12.01
C VAL A 6 5.05 28.69 -12.43
N ASN A 7 6.05 28.58 -11.56
CA ASN A 7 7.19 27.73 -11.80
C ASN A 7 6.84 26.29 -11.39
N LEU A 8 7.10 25.33 -12.26
CA LEU A 8 6.82 23.91 -12.03
C LEU A 8 8.13 23.12 -12.00
N SER A 9 8.18 22.08 -11.17
CA SER A 9 9.25 21.10 -11.25
C SER A 9 9.10 20.25 -12.52
N LYS A 10 10.21 19.66 -12.99
CA LYS A 10 10.20 18.76 -14.16
C LYS A 10 9.24 17.59 -13.98
N GLU A 11 9.25 16.98 -12.80
CA GLU A 11 8.35 15.88 -12.46
C GLU A 11 6.87 16.29 -12.54
N ALA A 12 6.52 17.48 -12.02
CA ALA A 12 5.15 17.98 -12.07
C ALA A 12 4.70 18.24 -13.51
N TYR A 13 5.58 18.77 -14.36
CA TYR A 13 5.32 18.97 -15.78
C TYR A 13 5.05 17.65 -16.51
N ASP A 14 5.89 16.64 -16.29
CA ASP A 14 5.74 15.31 -16.92
C ASP A 14 4.42 14.64 -16.48
N ARG A 15 4.04 14.79 -15.22
CA ARG A 15 2.74 14.30 -14.71
C ARG A 15 1.56 15.00 -15.38
N LEU A 16 1.64 16.31 -15.56
CA LEU A 16 0.59 17.06 -16.24
C LEU A 16 0.45 16.66 -17.70
N ASN A 17 1.55 16.40 -18.40
CA ASN A 17 1.52 15.89 -19.78
C ASN A 17 0.83 14.53 -19.88
N LYS A 18 1.07 13.61 -18.94
CA LYS A 18 0.38 12.31 -18.90
C LYS A 18 -1.13 12.41 -18.65
N LEU A 19 -1.57 13.51 -18.03
CA LEU A 19 -2.97 13.75 -17.68
C LEU A 19 -3.73 14.53 -18.75
N LYS A 20 -3.04 15.09 -19.75
CA LYS A 20 -3.70 15.71 -20.90
C LYS A 20 -4.49 14.67 -21.67
N LEU A 21 -5.72 15.00 -22.03
CA LEU A 21 -6.53 14.15 -22.92
C LEU A 21 -6.11 14.34 -24.38
N ASN A 22 -5.76 15.57 -24.75
CA ASN A 22 -5.33 15.97 -26.10
C ASN A 22 -4.14 16.94 -26.00
N GLU A 23 -3.32 17.05 -27.04
CA GLU A 23 -2.16 17.94 -27.03
C GLU A 23 -2.53 19.43 -26.89
N GLU A 24 -3.68 19.81 -27.43
CA GLU A 24 -4.23 21.17 -27.38
C GLU A 24 -4.79 21.56 -25.99
N GLU A 25 -4.95 20.61 -25.08
CA GLU A 25 -5.48 20.90 -23.74
C GLU A 25 -4.48 21.77 -22.96
N SER A 26 -4.97 22.86 -22.37
CA SER A 26 -4.18 23.71 -21.48
C SER A 26 -3.92 23.02 -20.14
N PHE A 27 -2.71 23.16 -19.61
CA PHE A 27 -2.36 22.64 -18.28
C PHE A 27 -3.25 23.21 -17.17
N SER A 28 -3.71 24.46 -17.31
CA SER A 28 -4.64 25.06 -16.35
C SER A 28 -5.97 24.30 -16.31
N SER A 29 -6.46 23.82 -17.46
CA SER A 29 -7.68 22.98 -17.54
C SER A 29 -7.47 21.66 -16.80
N VAL A 30 -6.35 20.99 -17.07
CA VAL A 30 -5.99 19.73 -16.42
C VAL A 30 -5.96 19.92 -14.91
N ILE A 31 -5.26 20.95 -14.42
CA ILE A 31 -5.16 21.25 -12.98
C ILE A 31 -6.53 21.46 -12.38
N LEU A 32 -7.39 22.29 -12.99
CA LEU A 32 -8.73 22.57 -12.46
C LEU A 32 -9.64 21.32 -12.44
N ARG A 33 -9.43 20.39 -13.37
CA ARG A 33 -10.17 19.11 -13.44
C ARG A 33 -9.69 18.13 -12.37
N THR A 34 -8.38 18.02 -12.17
CA THR A 34 -7.79 17.03 -11.27
C THR A 34 -7.72 17.49 -9.82
N THR A 35 -7.73 18.80 -9.59
CA THR A 35 -7.71 19.35 -8.23
C THR A 35 -9.06 19.09 -7.58
N PRO A 36 -9.10 18.35 -6.46
CA PRO A 36 -10.35 18.10 -5.76
C PRO A 36 -10.97 19.42 -5.30
N ARG A 37 -12.26 19.59 -5.58
CA ARG A 37 -13.03 20.77 -5.19
C ARG A 37 -13.58 20.57 -3.80
N PHE A 38 -12.80 20.93 -2.79
CA PHE A 38 -13.27 20.97 -1.41
C PHE A 38 -13.99 22.30 -1.16
N LYS A 39 -15.20 22.24 -0.59
CA LYS A 39 -15.96 23.43 -0.18
C LYS A 39 -15.47 23.96 1.17
N SER A 40 -14.90 23.09 2.01
CA SER A 40 -14.33 23.43 3.32
C SER A 40 -13.06 22.63 3.62
N SER A 41 -12.26 23.14 4.56
CA SER A 41 -11.07 22.44 5.06
C SER A 41 -11.42 21.11 5.73
N ASP A 42 -12.56 21.03 6.42
CA ASP A 42 -13.01 19.82 7.10
C ASP A 42 -13.33 18.69 6.10
N GLU A 43 -13.97 19.02 4.97
CA GLU A 43 -14.26 18.09 3.89
C GLU A 43 -12.96 17.53 3.25
N ALA A 44 -11.93 18.37 3.16
CA ALA A 44 -10.62 17.95 2.66
C ALA A 44 -9.95 16.94 3.60
N ILE A 45 -10.03 17.17 4.92
CA ILE A 45 -9.48 16.29 5.95
C ILE A 45 -10.18 14.93 5.91
N GLU A 46 -11.52 14.92 5.92
CA GLU A 46 -12.30 13.69 5.91
C GLU A 46 -12.02 12.84 4.66
N THR A 47 -11.96 13.48 3.48
CA THR A 47 -11.66 12.80 2.22
C THR A 47 -10.24 12.22 2.22
N TYR A 48 -9.28 12.95 2.78
CA TYR A 48 -7.90 12.48 2.91
C TYR A 48 -7.81 11.27 3.83
N GLU A 49 -8.46 11.30 5.00
CA GLU A 49 -8.47 10.18 5.93
C GLU A 49 -9.13 8.94 5.34
N LYS A 50 -10.23 9.11 4.62
CA LYS A 50 -10.92 8.00 3.94
C LYS A 50 -10.02 7.32 2.91
N LYS A 51 -9.38 8.10 2.03
CA LYS A 51 -8.44 7.55 1.02
C LYS A 51 -7.23 6.89 1.67
N ARG A 52 -6.72 7.46 2.76
CA ARG A 52 -5.63 6.87 3.53
C ARG A 52 -6.00 5.48 4.05
N LYS A 53 -7.20 5.34 4.64
CA LYS A 53 -7.73 4.04 5.12
C LYS A 53 -7.93 3.04 3.99
N GLU A 54 -8.39 3.46 2.82
CA GLU A 54 -8.52 2.61 1.62
C GLU A 54 -7.15 2.15 1.07
N SER A 55 -6.12 2.99 1.18
CA SER A 55 -4.78 2.73 0.64
C SER A 55 -3.86 1.92 1.57
N GLN A 56 -4.19 1.77 2.85
CA GLN A 56 -3.42 0.93 3.77
C GLN A 56 -4.10 -0.43 3.93
N PRO A 57 -3.56 -1.52 3.35
CA PRO A 57 -3.93 -2.85 3.77
C PRO A 57 -3.23 -3.10 5.11
N GLU A 58 -3.72 -2.50 6.20
CA GLU A 58 -3.31 -2.88 7.56
C GLU A 58 -3.56 -4.38 7.81
N LEU A 59 -4.45 -4.98 7.02
CA LEU A 59 -4.69 -6.42 6.96
C LEU A 59 -3.48 -7.24 6.50
N SER A 60 -2.50 -6.68 5.77
CA SER A 60 -1.34 -7.47 5.31
C SER A 60 -0.31 -7.72 6.41
N LEU A 61 -0.02 -6.73 7.25
CA LEU A 61 0.94 -6.87 8.35
C LEU A 61 0.34 -7.58 9.56
N GLN A 62 -0.95 -7.38 9.82
CA GLN A 62 -1.65 -8.07 10.91
C GLN A 62 -1.78 -9.57 10.61
N ASN A 63 -2.15 -9.94 9.38
CA ASN A 63 -2.23 -11.35 8.98
C ASN A 63 -0.83 -12.03 9.02
N CYS A 64 0.23 -11.36 8.55
CA CYS A 64 1.60 -11.88 8.68
C CYS A 64 2.02 -12.08 10.14
N ARG A 65 1.56 -11.22 11.06
CA ARG A 65 1.84 -11.33 12.49
C ARG A 65 1.08 -12.50 13.11
N ASP A 66 -0.18 -12.67 12.77
CA ASP A 66 -1.03 -13.73 13.31
C ASP A 66 -0.56 -15.12 12.82
N GLU A 67 -0.15 -15.25 11.56
CA GLU A 67 0.46 -16.48 11.01
C GLU A 67 1.79 -16.84 11.70
N ALA A 68 2.62 -15.83 12.00
CA ALA A 68 3.89 -16.02 12.70
C ALA A 68 3.68 -16.47 14.16
N ILE A 69 2.66 -15.94 14.83
CA ILE A 69 2.29 -16.36 16.19
C ILE A 69 1.77 -17.80 16.16
N GLU A 70 0.91 -18.17 15.20
CA GLU A 70 0.38 -19.52 15.08
C GLU A 70 1.48 -20.56 14.83
N THR A 71 2.47 -20.25 13.97
CA THR A 71 3.63 -21.13 13.75
C THR A 71 4.50 -21.26 14.99
N TYR A 72 4.72 -20.17 15.73
CA TYR A 72 5.48 -20.22 16.97
C TYR A 72 4.75 -21.01 18.06
N GLU A 73 3.43 -20.86 18.18
CA GLU A 73 2.61 -21.64 19.10
C GLU A 73 2.56 -23.12 18.74
N LYS A 74 2.48 -23.48 17.45
CA LYS A 74 2.57 -24.88 16.98
C LYS A 74 3.93 -25.51 17.34
N LYS A 75 5.02 -24.77 17.18
CA LYS A 75 6.36 -25.21 17.60
C LYS A 75 6.49 -25.32 19.11
N ARG A 76 5.91 -24.37 19.87
CA ARG A 76 5.93 -24.34 21.34
C ARG A 76 5.07 -25.43 21.97
N LYS A 77 3.92 -25.76 21.37
CA LYS A 77 3.02 -26.82 21.83
C LYS A 77 3.53 -28.22 21.51
N GLY A 78 4.71 -28.36 20.92
CA GLY A 78 5.39 -29.64 20.75
C GLY A 78 4.53 -30.60 19.95
N ASN A 79 4.39 -30.36 18.64
CA ASN A 79 4.11 -31.47 17.75
C ASN A 79 5.40 -32.31 17.69
N CYS A 80 5.61 -33.09 18.75
CA CYS A 80 6.59 -34.16 18.82
C CYS A 80 6.20 -35.10 17.68
N ILE A 81 6.91 -35.00 16.57
CA ILE A 81 6.86 -36.04 15.55
C ILE A 81 7.17 -37.35 16.30
N SER A 82 6.33 -38.37 16.15
CA SER A 82 6.49 -39.61 16.91
C SER A 82 7.87 -40.22 16.62
N ASP A 83 8.41 -41.01 17.56
CA ASP A 83 9.72 -41.64 17.40
C ASP A 83 9.79 -42.49 16.10
N GLU A 84 8.68 -43.10 15.68
CA GLU A 84 8.56 -43.82 14.39
C GLU A 84 8.77 -42.92 13.16
N GLU A 85 8.31 -41.68 13.22
CA GLU A 85 8.40 -40.73 12.12
C GLU A 85 9.78 -40.05 12.10
N ALA A 86 10.43 -39.92 13.26
CA ALA A 86 11.84 -39.55 13.36
C ALA A 86 12.78 -40.62 12.80
N GLU A 87 12.52 -41.91 13.05
CA GLU A 87 13.31 -43.03 12.49
C GLU A 87 13.19 -43.14 10.97
N ARG A 88 12.01 -42.82 10.38
CA ARG A 88 11.85 -42.75 8.91
C ARG A 88 12.67 -41.63 8.27
N ILE A 89 12.77 -40.47 8.91
CA ILE A 89 13.42 -39.29 8.32
C ILE A 89 14.94 -39.36 8.47
N LEU A 90 15.44 -39.82 9.62
CA LEU A 90 16.86 -39.75 9.97
C LEU A 90 17.60 -41.08 9.85
N GLY A 91 16.88 -42.18 9.58
CA GLY A 91 17.44 -43.53 9.54
C GLY A 91 17.82 -44.06 10.94
N PRO A 92 17.93 -45.38 11.10
CA PRO A 92 18.21 -45.99 12.41
C PRO A 92 19.59 -45.58 12.91
N ARG A 93 19.65 -45.01 14.11
CA ARG A 93 20.92 -44.76 14.81
C ARG A 93 21.39 -46.06 15.44
N GLY A 94 22.27 -46.77 14.73
CA GLY A 94 22.90 -48.00 15.20
C GLY A 94 23.62 -47.82 16.54
N LYS A 95 23.53 -48.87 17.36
CA LYS A 95 24.11 -49.04 18.71
C LYS A 95 25.63 -48.90 18.75
#